data_AF-A0A9R1BYR2-F1
#
_entry.id   AF-A0A9R1BYR2-F1
#
_cell.length_a   1.000
_cell.length_b   1.000
_cell.length_c   1.000
_cell.angle_alpha   90.00
_cell.angle_beta   90.00
_cell.angle_gamma   90.00
#
_symmetry.space_group_name_H-M   'P 1'
#
loop_
_entity.id
_entity.type
_entity.pdbx_description
1 polymer ?
#
loop_
_entity_poly.entity_id
_entity_poly.type
_entity_poly.pdbx_seq_one_letter_code
_entity_poly.pdbx_strand_id
1 'polypeptide(L)'
;MLSSSLQIKHSEVMEPGMRIHLPVSVAEAEIKKRYETIPTATLHPNRDEIEYLKRLVIYKDSAILVLNKPPKVPMKGNLPVHNSMDVLAAAALSYGNEEGPKLVHRLDRDTSGLLLMGRTRESFTRLHWLFTSIKLARTASQTWNTACESYVQRYWALVIGTPTESEGVISAPLTKVLRHVSY
;
A
#
# COMPACT_ATOMS: atom_id res chain seq x y z
N MET A 1 -35.11 -30.21 1.78
CA MET A 1 -35.15 -28.95 2.56
C MET A 1 -33.98 -28.09 2.10
N LEU A 2 -34.27 -27.00 1.39
CA LEU A 2 -33.25 -26.08 0.88
C LEU A 2 -32.63 -25.34 2.07
N SER A 3 -31.36 -25.62 2.38
CA SER A 3 -30.62 -24.85 3.39
C SER A 3 -30.45 -23.43 2.86
N SER A 4 -31.09 -22.46 3.52
CA SER A 4 -30.91 -21.04 3.23
C SER A 4 -29.43 -20.68 3.27
N SER A 5 -28.90 -20.16 2.17
CA SER A 5 -27.55 -19.59 2.11
C SER A 5 -27.45 -18.43 3.10
N LEU A 6 -26.72 -18.63 4.19
CA LEU A 6 -26.40 -17.57 5.15
C LEU A 6 -25.47 -16.57 4.45
N GLN A 7 -26.01 -15.40 4.12
CA GLN A 7 -25.23 -14.27 3.65
C GLN A 7 -24.56 -13.63 4.87
N ILE A 8 -23.30 -13.99 5.11
CA ILE A 8 -22.52 -13.47 6.24
C ILE A 8 -22.40 -11.95 6.09
N LYS A 9 -22.86 -11.21 7.10
CA LYS A 9 -22.74 -9.74 7.11
C LYS A 9 -21.30 -9.35 7.42
N HIS A 10 -20.88 -8.17 6.98
CA HIS A 10 -19.51 -7.65 7.21
C HIS A 10 -19.10 -7.54 8.68
N SER A 11 -20.02 -7.72 9.62
CA SER A 11 -19.83 -7.65 11.07
C SER A 11 -19.90 -9.02 11.77
N GLU A 12 -20.07 -10.12 11.05
CA GLU A 12 -20.15 -11.46 11.65
C GLU A 12 -18.77 -12.14 11.69
N VAL A 13 -18.45 -12.72 12.85
CA VAL A 13 -17.20 -13.45 13.09
C VAL A 13 -17.33 -14.86 12.54
N MET A 14 -16.30 -15.32 11.82
CA MET A 14 -16.27 -16.66 11.23
C MET A 14 -15.73 -17.70 12.21
N GLU A 15 -16.35 -18.89 12.26
CA GLU A 15 -15.87 -20.01 13.06
C GLU A 15 -15.10 -21.06 12.23
N PRO A 16 -14.13 -21.78 12.82
CA PRO A 16 -13.46 -22.90 12.16
C PRO A 16 -14.44 -23.94 11.62
N GLY A 17 -14.30 -24.29 10.34
CA GLY A 17 -15.20 -25.23 9.64
C GLY A 17 -16.30 -24.56 8.80
N MET A 18 -16.48 -23.24 8.94
CA MET A 18 -17.35 -22.46 8.04
C MET A 18 -16.83 -22.50 6.61
N ARG A 19 -17.76 -22.70 5.65
CA ARG A 19 -17.47 -22.72 4.22
C ARG A 19 -17.93 -21.41 3.60
N ILE A 20 -16.99 -20.66 3.01
CA ILE A 20 -17.31 -19.46 2.24
C ILE A 20 -17.71 -19.92 0.83
N HIS A 21 -18.95 -19.67 0.46
CA HIS A 21 -19.41 -19.83 -0.91
C HIS A 21 -19.12 -18.54 -1.67
N LEU A 22 -17.93 -18.48 -2.29
CA LEU A 22 -17.62 -17.43 -3.23
C LEU A 22 -18.49 -17.63 -4.47
N PRO A 23 -19.14 -16.58 -5.01
CA PRO A 23 -19.80 -16.66 -6.29
C PRO A 23 -18.84 -17.24 -7.32
N VAL A 24 -19.34 -18.11 -8.19
CA VAL A 24 -18.54 -18.70 -9.26
C VAL A 24 -17.86 -17.61 -10.09
N SER A 25 -18.48 -16.43 -10.26
CA SER A 25 -17.86 -15.26 -10.90
C SER A 25 -16.63 -14.67 -10.19
N VAL A 26 -16.40 -14.95 -8.90
CA VAL A 26 -15.19 -14.56 -8.16
C VAL A 26 -14.12 -15.64 -8.24
N ALA A 27 -14.54 -16.92 -8.27
CA ALA A 27 -13.63 -18.07 -8.41
C ALA A 27 -13.16 -18.28 -9.87
N GLU A 28 -14.06 -18.06 -10.84
CA GLU A 28 -13.87 -18.06 -12.29
C GLU A 28 -13.61 -16.68 -12.86
N ALA A 29 -13.67 -15.61 -12.04
CA ALA A 29 -12.89 -14.45 -12.40
C ALA A 29 -11.48 -14.98 -12.57
N GLU A 30 -11.01 -15.06 -13.81
CA GLU A 30 -9.60 -15.07 -14.05
C GLU A 30 -9.06 -14.02 -13.09
N ILE A 31 -8.10 -14.41 -12.25
CA ILE A 31 -7.15 -13.44 -11.76
C ILE A 31 -6.53 -12.95 -13.06
N LYS A 32 -7.20 -11.99 -13.73
CA LYS A 32 -6.60 -11.17 -14.75
C LYS A 32 -5.30 -10.83 -14.08
N LYS A 33 -4.21 -11.14 -14.74
CA LYS A 33 -2.83 -10.82 -14.36
C LYS A 33 -2.66 -9.29 -14.22
N ARG A 34 -3.58 -8.64 -13.51
CA ARG A 34 -3.73 -7.22 -13.19
C ARG A 34 -2.54 -6.73 -12.38
N TYR A 35 -1.79 -7.67 -11.80
CA TYR A 35 -0.61 -7.43 -10.99
C TYR A 35 0.56 -8.32 -11.45
N GLU A 36 0.62 -8.70 -12.73
CA GLU A 36 1.93 -9.05 -13.26
C GLU A 36 2.83 -7.81 -13.14
N THR A 37 4.03 -8.03 -12.61
CA THR A 37 5.08 -7.02 -12.43
C THR A 37 5.09 -6.15 -13.68
N ILE A 38 4.95 -4.83 -13.52
CA ILE A 38 5.14 -3.89 -14.63
C ILE A 38 6.49 -4.28 -15.25
N PRO A 39 6.53 -4.76 -16.51
CA PRO A 39 7.74 -5.34 -17.07
C PRO A 39 8.65 -4.24 -17.59
N THR A 40 9.09 -3.33 -16.72
CA THR A 40 10.02 -2.26 -17.10
C THR A 40 11.46 -2.71 -16.87
N ALA A 41 12.13 -3.15 -17.92
CA ALA A 41 13.59 -3.36 -17.90
C ALA A 41 14.36 -2.02 -18.07
N THR A 42 13.70 -0.87 -17.93
CA THR A 42 14.20 0.44 -18.38
C THR A 42 13.87 1.54 -17.38
N LEU A 43 14.73 2.57 -17.29
CA LEU A 43 14.48 3.75 -16.44
C LEU A 43 13.34 4.64 -16.92
N HIS A 44 12.86 4.41 -18.15
CA HIS A 44 11.83 5.20 -18.81
C HIS A 44 10.62 4.29 -19.07
N PRO A 45 9.53 4.44 -18.31
CA PRO A 45 8.33 3.67 -18.56
C PRO A 45 7.76 4.04 -19.93
N ASN A 46 7.29 3.04 -20.66
CA ASN A 46 6.60 3.23 -21.94
C ASN A 46 5.20 3.84 -21.72
N ARG A 47 4.51 4.16 -22.82
CA ARG A 47 3.19 4.81 -22.78
C ARG A 47 2.15 4.01 -21.97
N ASP A 48 2.10 2.70 -22.15
CA ASP A 48 1.11 1.83 -21.51
C ASP A 48 1.37 1.72 -20.00
N GLU A 49 2.64 1.69 -19.61
CA GLU A 49 3.08 1.70 -18.21
C GLU A 49 2.74 3.03 -17.53
N ILE A 50 2.97 4.16 -18.21
CA ILE A 50 2.56 5.48 -17.72
C ILE A 50 1.05 5.53 -17.54
N GLU A 51 0.28 5.02 -18.51
CA GLU A 51 -1.18 4.98 -18.41
C GLU A 51 -1.64 4.09 -17.26
N TYR A 52 -0.99 2.93 -17.06
CA TYR A 52 -1.25 2.06 -15.93
C TYR A 52 -0.98 2.76 -14.59
N LEU A 53 0.18 3.42 -14.43
CA LEU A 53 0.52 4.15 -13.21
C LEU A 53 -0.46 5.30 -12.93
N LYS A 54 -0.92 6.01 -13.98
CA LYS A 54 -1.96 7.04 -13.85
C LYS A 54 -3.28 6.46 -13.33
N ARG A 55 -3.65 5.24 -13.74
CA ARG A 55 -4.85 4.54 -13.21
C ARG A 55 -4.73 4.15 -11.73
N LEU A 56 -3.52 4.03 -11.20
CA LEU A 56 -3.31 3.76 -9.77
C LEU A 56 -3.50 5.01 -8.90
N VAL A 57 -3.53 6.20 -9.48
CA VAL A 57 -3.69 7.45 -8.72
C VAL A 57 -5.09 7.54 -8.13
N ILE A 58 -5.17 7.52 -6.81
CA ILE A 58 -6.42 7.75 -6.06
C ILE A 58 -6.63 9.24 -5.82
N TYR A 59 -5.56 9.96 -5.48
CA TYR A 59 -5.64 11.37 -5.16
C TYR A 59 -4.37 12.11 -5.58
N LYS A 60 -4.53 13.36 -6.03
CA LYS A 60 -3.42 14.24 -6.43
C LYS A 60 -3.80 15.69 -6.22
N ASP A 61 -2.99 16.41 -5.47
CA ASP A 61 -3.01 17.88 -5.42
C ASP A 61 -1.61 18.44 -5.72
N SER A 62 -1.35 19.72 -5.48
CA SER A 62 -0.04 20.35 -5.73
C SER A 62 1.09 19.79 -4.86
N ALA A 63 0.79 19.27 -3.67
CA ALA A 63 1.77 18.87 -2.66
C ALA A 63 1.92 17.35 -2.52
N ILE A 64 0.85 16.57 -2.69
CA ILE A 64 0.82 15.13 -2.42
C ILE A 64 0.23 14.32 -3.57
N LEU A 65 0.60 13.05 -3.60
CA LEU A 65 0.10 12.04 -4.52
C LEU A 65 -0.19 10.76 -3.73
N VAL A 66 -1.38 10.19 -3.92
CA VAL A 66 -1.80 8.92 -3.29
C VAL A 66 -2.02 7.89 -4.40
N LEU A 67 -1.32 6.77 -4.30
CA LEU A 67 -1.42 5.66 -5.24
C LEU A 67 -2.06 4.44 -4.56
N ASN A 68 -2.83 3.67 -5.31
CA ASN A 68 -3.21 2.31 -4.95
C ASN A 68 -2.10 1.36 -5.40
N LYS A 69 -1.15 1.05 -4.50
CA LYS A 69 -0.04 0.15 -4.81
C LYS A 69 -0.57 -1.28 -5.02
N PRO A 70 -0.33 -1.90 -6.18
CA PRO A 70 -0.64 -3.31 -6.37
C PRO A 70 0.29 -4.21 -5.50
N PRO A 71 -0.15 -5.44 -5.18
CA PRO A 71 0.74 -6.43 -4.57
C PRO A 71 1.85 -6.84 -5.54
N LYS A 72 2.90 -7.48 -5.03
CA LYS A 72 4.08 -7.99 -5.76
C LYS A 72 5.01 -6.93 -6.38
N VAL A 73 4.72 -5.64 -6.22
CA VAL A 73 5.59 -4.55 -6.70
C VAL A 73 6.49 -4.05 -5.55
N PRO A 74 7.82 -4.07 -5.71
CA PRO A 74 8.75 -3.58 -4.69
C PRO A 74 8.66 -2.05 -4.56
N MET A 75 8.86 -1.55 -3.35
CA MET A 75 8.84 -0.11 -3.08
C MET A 75 10.08 0.62 -3.58
N LYS A 76 11.25 0.04 -3.27
CA LYS A 76 12.57 0.58 -3.59
C LYS A 76 13.39 -0.56 -4.16
N GLY A 77 14.01 -0.34 -5.32
CA GLY A 77 14.91 -1.30 -5.94
C GLY A 77 16.22 -1.40 -5.15
N ASN A 78 16.66 -2.62 -4.88
CA ASN A 78 18.05 -2.88 -4.50
C ASN A 78 18.69 -3.60 -5.71
N LEU A 79 19.71 -2.99 -6.33
CA LEU A 79 20.34 -3.44 -7.61
C LEU A 79 19.35 -3.32 -8.81
N PRO A 80 19.73 -3.54 -10.10
CA PRO A 80 19.09 -2.91 -11.29
C PRO A 80 17.72 -3.50 -11.66
N VAL A 81 16.85 -3.69 -10.66
CA VAL A 81 15.44 -3.97 -10.83
C VAL A 81 14.76 -2.62 -11.04
N HIS A 82 14.67 -2.22 -12.31
CA HIS A 82 14.05 -0.97 -12.78
C HIS A 82 12.50 -0.92 -12.62
N ASN A 83 11.95 -1.79 -11.76
CA ASN A 83 10.52 -2.03 -11.54
C ASN A 83 10.03 -1.73 -10.13
N SER A 84 10.67 -0.77 -9.45
CA SER A 84 10.20 -0.33 -8.14
C SER A 84 9.28 0.88 -8.25
N MET A 85 8.34 0.96 -7.31
CA MET A 85 7.30 1.98 -7.31
C MET A 85 7.86 3.40 -7.19
N ASP A 86 8.99 3.61 -6.50
CA ASP A 86 9.68 4.90 -6.47
C ASP A 86 10.16 5.35 -7.85
N VAL A 87 10.88 4.50 -8.56
CA VAL A 87 11.45 4.82 -9.88
C VAL A 87 10.34 5.04 -10.89
N LEU A 88 9.36 4.15 -10.93
CA LEU A 88 8.24 4.22 -11.87
C LEU A 88 7.37 5.46 -11.64
N ALA A 89 7.02 5.75 -10.39
CA ALA A 89 6.24 6.95 -10.08
C ALA A 89 7.04 8.24 -10.33
N ALA A 90 8.33 8.25 -10.00
CA ALA A 90 9.18 9.40 -10.26
C ALA A 90 9.28 9.71 -11.77
N ALA A 91 9.39 8.68 -12.60
CA ALA A 91 9.51 8.84 -14.05
C ALA A 91 8.17 9.16 -14.73
N ALA A 92 7.06 8.54 -14.31
CA ALA A 92 5.76 8.67 -14.98
C ALA A 92 4.85 9.78 -14.44
N LEU A 93 5.01 10.17 -13.17
CA LEU A 93 4.03 10.94 -12.41
C LEU A 93 4.57 12.29 -11.92
N SER A 94 5.50 12.92 -12.64
CA SER A 94 6.01 14.27 -12.32
C SER A 94 4.94 15.36 -12.43
N TYR A 95 3.98 15.19 -13.36
CA TYR A 95 2.89 16.13 -13.61
C TYR A 95 3.36 17.59 -13.79
N GLY A 96 4.45 17.77 -14.52
CA GLY A 96 5.02 19.08 -14.82
C GLY A 96 5.98 19.64 -13.77
N ASN A 97 6.24 18.93 -12.67
CA ASN A 97 7.31 19.29 -11.74
C ASN A 97 8.69 18.88 -12.30
N GLU A 98 9.74 19.60 -11.91
CA GLU A 98 11.14 19.28 -12.28
C GLU A 98 11.56 17.90 -11.79
N GLU A 99 11.16 17.55 -10.56
CA GLU A 99 11.39 16.25 -9.95
C GLU A 99 10.08 15.47 -9.81
N GLY A 100 10.17 14.16 -9.98
CA GLY A 100 9.08 13.23 -9.71
C GLY A 100 8.72 13.13 -8.22
N PRO A 101 7.55 12.57 -7.89
CA PRO A 101 7.11 12.37 -6.52
C PRO A 101 8.04 11.42 -5.74
N LYS A 102 8.23 11.70 -4.44
CA LYS A 102 9.12 10.96 -3.54
C LYS A 102 8.35 10.13 -2.52
N LEU A 103 8.83 8.92 -2.23
CA LEU A 103 8.24 7.98 -1.26
C LEU A 103 8.35 8.48 0.18
N VAL A 104 7.24 8.69 0.87
CA VAL A 104 7.26 9.11 2.29
C VAL A 104 7.23 7.93 3.26
N HIS A 105 6.68 6.79 2.81
CA HIS A 105 6.62 5.53 3.56
C HIS A 105 6.75 4.32 2.63
N ARG A 106 6.86 3.14 3.24
CA ARG A 106 6.94 1.86 2.52
C ARG A 106 5.74 0.98 2.85
N LEU A 107 5.34 0.21 1.84
CA LEU A 107 4.55 -1.02 2.00
C LEU A 107 5.46 -2.19 1.63
N ASP A 108 5.23 -3.38 2.15
CA ASP A 108 6.01 -4.54 1.69
C ASP A 108 5.65 -4.91 0.25
N ARG A 109 6.56 -5.66 -0.39
CA ARG A 109 6.40 -6.06 -1.81
C ARG A 109 5.03 -6.68 -2.05
N ASP A 110 4.65 -7.61 -1.18
CA ASP A 110 3.45 -8.42 -1.34
C ASP A 110 2.19 -7.76 -0.74
N THR A 111 2.34 -6.64 -0.04
CA THR A 111 1.23 -5.84 0.52
C THR A 111 0.66 -4.90 -0.53
N SER A 112 -0.65 -4.90 -0.73
CA SER A 112 -1.36 -3.89 -1.53
C SER A 112 -1.90 -2.76 -0.66
N GLY A 113 -2.17 -1.59 -1.24
CA GLY A 113 -2.93 -0.54 -0.55
C GLY A 113 -2.46 0.88 -0.84
N LEU A 114 -2.87 1.81 0.01
CA LEU A 114 -2.60 3.23 -0.18
C LEU A 114 -1.12 3.54 0.07
N LEU A 115 -0.52 4.21 -0.91
CA LEU A 115 0.85 4.69 -0.87
C LEU A 115 0.86 6.20 -1.06
N LEU A 116 1.31 6.90 -0.02
CA LEU A 116 1.47 8.35 -0.03
C LEU A 116 2.86 8.73 -0.57
N MET A 117 2.89 9.79 -1.37
CA MET A 117 4.11 10.37 -1.93
C MET A 117 4.06 11.90 -1.85
N GLY A 118 5.21 12.51 -1.63
CA GLY A 118 5.37 13.97 -1.66
C GLY A 118 5.75 14.44 -3.06
N ARG A 119 5.00 15.37 -3.64
CA ARG A 119 5.27 15.94 -4.98
C ARG A 119 6.29 17.07 -4.96
N THR A 120 6.50 17.68 -3.79
CA THR A 120 7.51 18.72 -3.56
C THR A 120 8.46 18.28 -2.47
N ARG A 121 9.67 18.87 -2.46
CA ARG A 121 10.67 18.59 -1.43
C ARG A 121 10.14 18.89 -0.02
N GLU A 122 9.46 20.02 0.14
CA GLU A 122 8.86 20.42 1.42
C GLU A 122 7.78 19.43 1.88
N SER A 123 6.86 19.06 0.99
CA SER A 123 5.80 18.09 1.30
C SER A 123 6.38 16.74 1.70
N PHE A 124 7.37 16.25 0.94
CA PHE A 124 8.08 15.02 1.25
C PHE A 124 8.70 15.07 2.65
N THR A 125 9.43 16.14 3.00
CA THR A 125 10.08 16.26 4.32
C THR A 125 9.05 16.24 5.46
N ARG A 126 7.97 17.03 5.35
CA ARG A 126 6.93 17.10 6.39
C ARG A 126 6.21 15.76 6.58
N LEU A 127 5.84 15.11 5.47
CA LEU A 127 5.20 13.79 5.51
C LEU A 127 6.14 12.71 6.00
N HIS A 128 7.43 12.76 5.64
CA HIS A 128 8.40 11.79 6.13
C HIS A 128 8.52 11.84 7.66
N TRP A 129 8.51 13.03 8.24
CA TRP A 129 8.43 13.19 9.69
C TRP A 129 7.14 12.64 10.28
N LEU A 130 5.98 12.83 9.63
CA LEU A 130 4.71 12.25 10.09
C LEU A 130 4.80 10.72 10.25
N PHE A 131 5.47 10.02 9.33
CA PHE A 131 5.63 8.55 9.40
C PHE A 131 6.71 8.07 10.36
N THR A 132 7.69 8.91 10.69
CA THR A 132 8.83 8.52 11.53
C THR A 132 8.61 8.92 12.99
N SER A 133 8.14 10.15 13.22
CA SER A 133 7.85 10.70 14.55
C SER A 133 6.94 11.91 14.43
N ILE A 134 5.69 11.77 14.89
CA ILE A 134 4.71 12.86 14.92
C ILE A 134 5.24 14.10 15.65
N LYS A 135 6.09 13.94 16.67
CA LYS A 135 6.72 15.06 17.39
C LYS A 135 7.57 15.93 16.48
N LEU A 136 8.32 15.31 15.56
CA LEU A 136 9.16 16.02 14.58
C LEU A 136 8.32 16.64 13.46
N ALA A 137 7.11 16.13 13.23
CA ALA A 137 6.20 16.67 12.23
C ALA A 137 5.52 17.98 12.66
N ARG A 138 5.58 18.35 13.95
CA ARG A 138 4.87 19.54 14.46
C ARG A 138 5.44 20.82 13.86
N THR A 139 4.56 21.75 13.51
CA THR A 139 4.91 23.06 12.95
C THR A 139 4.15 24.17 13.66
N ALA A 140 4.36 25.43 13.26
CA ALA A 140 3.53 26.55 13.68
C ALA A 140 2.10 26.49 13.15
N SER A 141 1.82 25.64 12.15
CA SER A 141 0.47 25.49 11.58
C SER A 141 -0.40 24.61 12.46
N GLN A 142 -1.45 25.19 13.04
CA GLN A 142 -2.43 24.45 13.84
C GLN A 142 -3.17 23.39 13.01
N THR A 143 -3.60 23.73 11.79
CA THR A 143 -4.29 22.81 10.88
C THR A 143 -3.46 21.57 10.59
N TRP A 144 -2.16 21.75 10.35
CA TRP A 144 -1.24 20.63 10.13
C TRP A 144 -1.10 19.75 11.37
N ASN A 145 -0.90 20.35 12.54
CA ASN A 145 -0.75 19.61 13.78
C ASN A 145 -2.01 18.77 14.09
N THR A 146 -3.20 19.34 13.92
CA THR A 146 -4.47 18.61 14.09
C THR A 146 -4.62 17.46 13.08
N ALA A 147 -4.16 17.66 11.83
CA ALA A 147 -4.15 16.59 10.83
C ALA A 147 -3.17 15.46 11.21
N CYS A 148 -1.99 15.78 11.76
CA CYS A 148 -1.03 14.80 12.25
C CYS A 148 -1.59 13.99 13.43
N GLU A 149 -2.32 14.62 14.34
CA GLU A 149 -2.96 13.95 15.49
C GLU A 149 -4.09 13.01 15.06
N SER A 150 -4.78 13.35 13.97
CA SER A 150 -5.89 12.56 13.42
C SER A 150 -5.44 11.46 12.45
N TYR A 151 -4.14 11.35 12.18
CA TYR A 151 -3.60 10.41 11.22
C TYR A 151 -3.68 8.96 11.72
N VAL A 152 -4.29 8.07 10.93
CA VAL A 152 -4.41 6.64 11.23
C VAL A 152 -4.12 5.80 9.99
N GLN A 153 -3.31 4.75 10.14
CA GLN A 153 -3.14 3.71 9.13
C GLN A 153 -4.03 2.51 9.47
N ARG A 154 -4.90 2.12 8.54
CA ARG A 154 -5.77 0.95 8.69
C ARG A 154 -5.41 -0.09 7.64
N TYR A 155 -5.29 -1.34 8.07
CA TYR A 155 -5.00 -2.47 7.22
C TYR A 155 -6.08 -3.52 7.40
N TRP A 156 -6.51 -4.11 6.28
CA TRP A 156 -7.32 -5.32 6.28
C TRP A 156 -6.40 -6.51 6.05
N ALA A 157 -6.54 -7.55 6.87
CA ALA A 157 -5.76 -8.76 6.77
C ALA A 157 -6.65 -9.98 6.96
N LEU A 158 -6.37 -11.03 6.17
CA LEU A 158 -6.91 -12.36 6.41
C LEU A 158 -5.87 -13.15 7.21
N VAL A 159 -6.28 -13.69 8.36
CA VAL A 159 -5.40 -14.40 9.29
C VAL A 159 -5.79 -15.87 9.38
N ILE A 160 -4.83 -16.73 9.76
CA ILE A 160 -5.10 -18.14 10.03
C ILE A 160 -5.58 -18.26 11.49
N GLY A 161 -6.76 -18.83 11.68
CA GLY A 161 -7.43 -18.91 12.98
C GLY A 161 -8.24 -17.65 13.33
N THR A 162 -8.81 -17.64 14.52
CA THR A 162 -9.57 -16.52 15.07
C THR A 162 -8.84 -15.96 16.29
N PRO A 163 -8.57 -14.65 16.34
CA PRO A 163 -8.12 -14.01 17.58
C PRO A 163 -9.09 -14.31 18.72
N THR A 164 -8.57 -14.62 19.90
CA THR A 164 -9.39 -14.92 21.08
C THR A 164 -10.26 -13.74 21.50
N GLU A 165 -9.74 -12.53 21.33
CA GLU A 165 -10.43 -11.27 21.61
C GLU A 165 -10.79 -10.57 20.29
N SER A 166 -11.96 -9.92 20.23
CA SER A 166 -12.43 -9.20 19.05
C SER A 166 -11.63 -7.93 18.75
N GLU A 167 -10.96 -7.39 19.75
CA GLU A 167 -10.07 -6.24 19.67
C GLU A 167 -9.00 -6.33 20.75
N GLY A 168 -7.85 -5.69 20.53
CA GLY A 168 -6.75 -5.70 21.48
C GLY A 168 -5.52 -4.99 20.94
N VAL A 169 -4.47 -4.91 21.77
CA VAL A 169 -3.19 -4.28 21.40
C VAL A 169 -2.09 -5.33 21.43
N ILE A 170 -1.47 -5.56 20.27
CA ILE A 170 -0.25 -6.38 20.19
C ILE A 170 0.95 -5.45 20.40
N SER A 171 1.59 -5.55 21.57
CA SER A 171 2.80 -4.80 21.91
C SER A 171 3.93 -5.77 22.21
N ALA A 172 4.87 -5.90 21.27
CA ALA A 172 6.04 -6.76 21.41
C ALA A 172 7.25 -6.16 20.67
N PRO A 173 8.46 -6.23 21.24
CA PRO A 173 9.66 -5.78 20.54
C PRO A 173 9.95 -6.67 19.32
N LEU A 174 10.29 -6.05 18.20
CA LEU A 174 10.61 -6.76 16.96
C LEU A 174 12.10 -6.71 16.67
N THR A 175 12.69 -7.87 16.37
CA THR A 175 14.08 -8.00 15.92
C THR A 175 14.11 -8.69 14.55
N LYS A 176 14.97 -8.19 13.66
CA LYS A 176 15.18 -8.82 12.35
C LYS A 176 16.00 -10.10 12.53
N VAL A 177 15.42 -11.24 12.14
CA VAL A 177 16.12 -12.53 12.11
C VAL A 177 16.70 -12.76 10.71
N LEU A 178 18.02 -12.83 10.61
CA LEU A 178 18.71 -13.24 9.38
C LEU A 178 18.81 -14.76 9.39
N ARG A 179 17.96 -15.44 8.62
CA ARG A 179 18.12 -16.88 8.39
C ARG A 179 19.20 -17.08 7.33
N HIS A 180 20.33 -17.63 7.73
CA HIS A 180 21.30 -18.17 6.78
C HIS A 180 20.65 -19.39 6.10
N VAL A 181 20.34 -19.24 4.82
CA VAL A 181 19.99 -20.38 3.97
C VAL A 181 21.32 -20.89 3.42
N SER A 182 21.83 -21.98 4.01
CA SER A 182 22.93 -22.74 3.42
C SER A 182 22.39 -23.41 2.14
N TYR A 183 23.00 -23.10 1.01
CA TYR A 183 22.76 -23.79 -0.26
C TYR A 183 23.57 -25.09 -0.31
#